data_AF-A0A8S3XWX2-F1
#
_entry.id   AF-A0A8S3XWX2-F1
#
_cell.length_a   1.000
_cell.length_b   1.000
_cell.length_c   1.000
_cell.angle_alpha   90.00
_cell.angle_beta   90.00
_cell.angle_gamma   90.00
#
_symmetry.space_group_name_H-M   'P 1'
#
loop_
_entity.id
_entity.type
_entity.pdbx_description
1 polymer ?
#
loop_
_entity_poly.entity_id
_entity_poly.type
_entity_poly.pdbx_seq_one_letter_code
_entity_poly.pdbx_strand_id
1 'polypeptide(L)' 'MTIRPREKLAESDEDPVESMLKKSGCLELHYKVQECIITTKDWRRCQNEVNDFRNCIEKHKKNSESYKS' A
#
# COMPACT_ATOMS: atom_id res chain seq x y z
N MET A 1 -15.96 13.15 26.07
CA MET A 1 -14.93 12.22 25.56
C MET A 1 -13.97 13.04 24.72
N THR A 2 -12.83 13.43 25.27
CA THR A 2 -11.84 14.24 24.58
C THR A 2 -11.17 13.40 23.51
N ILE A 3 -11.48 13.66 22.23
CA ILE A 3 -10.73 13.08 21.12
C ILE A 3 -9.33 13.67 21.20
N ARG A 4 -8.35 12.84 21.59
CA ARG A 4 -6.94 13.19 21.57
C ARG A 4 -6.57 13.45 20.11
N PRO A 5 -6.12 14.67 19.73
CA PRO A 5 -5.60 14.90 18.40
C PRO A 5 -4.45 13.93 18.20
N ARG A 6 -4.53 13.09 17.17
CA ARG A 6 -3.38 12.28 16.77
C ARG A 6 -2.33 13.27 16.26
N GLU A 7 -1.36 13.57 17.10
CA GLU A 7 -0.25 14.45 16.76
C GLU A 7 0.37 13.95 15.44
N LYS A 8 0.23 14.77 14.39
CA LYS A 8 0.92 14.56 13.12
C LYS A 8 2.40 14.73 13.41
N LEU A 9 3.10 13.61 13.63
CA LEU A 9 4.55 13.55 13.58
C LEU A 9 4.98 13.85 12.14
N ALA A 10 5.17 15.12 11.87
CA ALA A 10 5.74 15.62 10.63
C ALA A 10 7.24 15.34 10.63
N GLU A 11 7.66 14.25 9.98
CA GLU A 11 9.05 14.14 9.52
C GLU A 11 9.18 13.60 8.08
N SER A 12 8.07 13.38 7.39
CA SER A 12 8.04 13.32 5.93
C SER A 12 6.61 13.63 5.49
N ASP A 13 6.44 14.49 4.50
CA ASP A 13 5.13 14.71 3.86
C ASP A 13 4.65 13.43 3.12
N GLU A 14 5.53 12.43 3.00
CA GLU A 14 5.19 11.13 2.44
C GLU A 14 4.44 10.24 3.45
N ASP A 15 3.31 9.70 3.01
CA ASP A 15 2.57 8.74 3.80
C ASP A 15 3.46 7.51 4.12
N PRO A 16 3.50 7.05 5.39
CA PRO A 16 4.32 5.90 5.77
C PRO A 16 4.01 4.65 4.94
N VAL A 17 2.78 4.49 4.46
CA VAL A 17 2.40 3.39 3.55
C VAL A 17 3.08 3.56 2.19
N GLU A 18 3.06 4.76 1.61
CA GLU A 18 3.74 5.03 0.34
C GLU A 18 5.25 4.80 0.46
N SER A 19 5.88 5.26 1.54
CA SER A 19 7.30 4.99 1.81
C SER A 19 7.61 3.49 1.89
N MET A 20 6.74 2.69 2.51
CA MET A 20 6.89 1.23 2.55
C MET A 20 6.69 0.60 1.16
N LEU A 21 5.74 1.10 0.38
CA LEU A 21 5.46 0.60 -0.97
C LEU A 21 6.56 0.95 -1.96
N LYS A 22 7.23 2.11 -1.81
CA LYS A 22 8.44 2.48 -2.55
C LYS A 22 9.55 1.48 -2.28
N LYS A 23 9.80 1.17 -1.00
CA LYS A 23 10.84 0.22 -0.57
C LYS A 23 10.55 -1.21 -1.07
N SER A 24 9.28 -1.61 -1.12
CA SER A 24 8.90 -2.96 -1.58
C SER A 24 8.80 -3.10 -3.10
N GLY A 25 8.83 -2.00 -3.84
CA GLY A 25 8.58 -1.99 -5.29
C GLY A 25 7.12 -2.23 -5.68
N CYS A 26 6.19 -2.28 -4.71
CA CYS A 26 4.77 -2.52 -4.97
C CYS A 26 3.97 -1.22 -5.18
N LEU A 27 4.63 -0.06 -5.21
CA LEU A 27 3.97 1.25 -5.33
C LEU A 27 3.21 1.41 -6.65
N GLU A 28 3.78 0.97 -7.78
CA GLU A 28 3.09 1.11 -9.07
C GLU A 28 1.77 0.32 -9.11
N LEU A 29 1.75 -0.87 -8.51
CA LEU A 29 0.56 -1.70 -8.42
C LEU A 29 -0.51 -1.07 -7.52
N HIS A 30 -0.10 -0.40 -6.45
CA HIS A 30 -0.99 0.40 -5.63
C HIS A 30 -1.67 1.50 -6.45
N TYR A 31 -0.93 2.24 -7.28
CA TYR A 31 -1.52 3.27 -8.14
C TYR A 31 -2.44 2.69 -9.21
N LYS A 32 -2.12 1.52 -9.78
CA LYS A 32 -3.04 0.82 -10.71
C LYS A 32 -4.38 0.47 -10.06
N VAL A 33 -4.36 0.01 -8.81
CA VAL A 33 -5.58 -0.24 -8.04
C VAL A 33 -6.36 1.05 -7.83
N GLN A 34 -5.69 2.13 -7.43
CA GLN A 34 -6.34 3.43 -7.25
C GLN A 34 -6.97 3.95 -8.54
N GLU A 35 -6.25 3.90 -9.67
CA GLU A 35 -6.75 4.31 -10.98
C GLU A 35 -7.96 3.49 -11.41
N CYS A 36 -7.93 2.17 -11.21
CA CYS A 36 -9.07 1.32 -11.51
C CYS A 36 -10.29 1.69 -10.66
N ILE A 37 -10.13 1.91 -9.36
CA ILE A 37 -11.23 2.29 -8.46
C ILE A 37 -11.77 3.68 -8.82
N ILE A 38 -10.91 4.63 -9.17
CA ILE A 38 -11.34 5.99 -9.59
C ILE A 38 -12.14 5.91 -10.89
N THR A 39 -11.68 5.11 -11.85
CA THR A 39 -12.30 4.97 -13.17
C THR A 39 -13.61 4.20 -13.11
N THR A 40 -13.61 3.05 -12.44
CA THR A 40 -14.78 2.16 -12.38
C THR A 40 -15.76 2.54 -11.28
N LYS A 41 -15.30 3.23 -10.23
CA LYS A 41 -16.02 3.50 -8.97
C LYS A 41 -16.52 2.24 -8.27
N ASP A 42 -16.01 1.06 -8.66
CA ASP A 42 -16.39 -0.23 -8.10
C ASP A 42 -15.15 -1.11 -7.95
N TRP A 43 -14.66 -1.21 -6.72
CA TRP A 43 -13.46 -1.98 -6.39
C TRP A 43 -13.59 -3.47 -6.71
N ARG A 44 -14.81 -4.03 -6.81
CA ARG A 44 -15.02 -5.45 -7.14
C ARG A 44 -14.67 -5.74 -8.59
N ARG A 45 -14.67 -4.74 -9.48
CA ARG A 45 -14.23 -4.88 -10.87
C ARG A 45 -12.71 -4.80 -11.02
N CYS A 46 -12.01 -4.33 -9.98
CA CYS A 46 -10.55 -4.18 -9.93
C CYS A 46 -9.86 -5.39 -9.28
N GLN A 47 -10.50 -6.56 -9.27
CA GLN A 47 -9.96 -7.76 -8.61
C GLN A 47 -8.60 -8.19 -9.19
N ASN A 48 -8.39 -8.00 -10.49
CA ASN A 48 -7.10 -8.33 -11.12
C ASN A 48 -5.97 -7.48 -10.53
N GLU A 49 -6.17 -6.16 -10.47
CA GLU A 49 -5.19 -5.19 -9.99
C GLU A 49 -4.92 -5.39 -8.49
N VAL A 50 -5.98 -5.68 -7.73
CA VAL A 50 -5.89 -5.98 -6.29
C VAL A 50 -5.13 -7.29 -6.05
N ASN A 51 -5.36 -8.33 -6.86
CA ASN A 51 -4.64 -9.60 -6.75
C ASN A 51 -3.15 -9.43 -7.10
N ASP A 52 -2.82 -8.64 -8.11
CA ASP A 52 -1.43 -8.38 -8.49
C ASP A 52 -0.69 -7.61 -7.38
N PHE A 53 -1.32 -6.57 -6.85
CA PHE A 53 -0.81 -5.82 -5.69
C PHE A 53 -0.60 -6.72 -4.47
N ARG A 54 -1.57 -7.58 -4.17
CA ARG A 54 -1.48 -8.55 -3.07
C ARG A 54 -0.29 -9.50 -3.27
N ASN A 55 -0.13 -10.07 -4.47
CA ASN A 55 0.98 -10.96 -4.79
C ASN A 55 2.33 -10.28 -4.60
N CYS A 56 2.45 -9.01 -4.95
CA CYS A 56 3.68 -8.24 -4.72
C CYS A 56 4.00 -8.11 -3.23
N ILE A 57 3.02 -7.75 -2.41
CA ILE A 57 3.21 -7.63 -0.96
C ILE A 57 3.54 -8.98 -0.32
N GLU A 58 2.88 -10.06 -0.75
CA GLU A 58 3.18 -11.42 -0.24
C GLU A 58 4.60 -11.85 -0.58
N LYS A 59 5.09 -11.56 -1.80
CA LYS A 59 6.48 -11.78 -2.19
C LYS A 59 7.45 -10.97 -1.32
N HIS A 60 7.15 -9.68 -1.11
CA HIS A 60 7.98 -8.83 -0.26
C HIS A 60 8.02 -9.31 1.19
N LYS A 61 6.88 -9.72 1.76
CA LYS A 61 6.81 -10.30 3.11
C LYS A 61 7.68 -11.54 3.23
N LYS A 62 7.52 -12.51 2.32
CA LYS A 62 8.34 -13.73 2.29
C LYS A 62 9.84 -13.42 2.19
N ASN A 63 10.22 -12.46 1.35
CA ASN A 63 11.61 -12.04 1.22
C ASN A 63 12.12 -11.38 2.52
N SER A 64 11.34 -10.49 3.12
CA SER A 64 11.71 -9.83 4.39
C SER A 64 11.81 -10.79 5.58
N GLU A 65 11.09 -11.91 5.54
CA GLU A 65 11.19 -12.99 6.52
C GLU A 65 12.46 -13.83 6.30
N SER A 66 12.89 -14.02 5.05
CA SER A 66 14.10 -14.77 4.70
C SER A 66 15.40 -14.10 5.13
N TYR A 67 15.42 -12.77 5.30
CA TYR A 67 16.58 -12.01 5.80
C TYR A 67 16.63 -11.90 7.34
N LYS A 68 15.66 -12.47 8.05
CA LYS A 68 15.58 -12.46 9.52
C LYS A 68 15.98 -13.79 10.19
N SER A 69 16.44 -14.78 9.42
CA SER A 69 16.94 -16.06 9.94
C SER A 69 18.45 -16.10 10.01
#